data_AF-D8TFY7-F1
#
_entry.id   AF-D8TFY7-F1
#
_cell.length_a   1.000
_cell.length_b   1.000
_cell.length_c   1.000
_cell.angle_alpha   90.00
_cell.angle_beta   90.00
_cell.angle_gamma   90.00
#
_symmetry.space_group_name_H-M   'P 1'
#
loop_
_entity.id
_entity.type
_entity.pdbx_description
1 polymer ?
#
loop_
_entity_poly.entity_id
_entity_poly.type
_entity_poly.pdbx_seq_one_letter_code
_entity_poly.pdbx_strand_id
1 'polypeptide(L)'
;MKFKAFFTDKGVTTLEKKFVPAFEKIGKTCYVYLTRTHVTLMHNAVNADGVQAIAQFKEALLFDDYRISSQNEDRIAFTLDLNLLLRALKSSVSMDGDKLQIKLGRSAS
;
A
#
# COMPACT_ATOMS: atom_id res chain seq x y z
N MET A 1 -12.31 -10.46 5.42
CA MET A 1 -11.73 -9.12 5.21
C MET A 1 -12.07 -8.64 3.81
N LYS A 2 -12.43 -7.36 3.66
CA LYS A 2 -12.67 -6.70 2.38
C LYS A 2 -11.88 -5.39 2.38
N PHE A 3 -11.15 -5.14 1.31
CA PHE A 3 -10.48 -3.88 1.06
C PHE A 3 -10.70 -3.52 -0.41
N LYS A 4 -11.11 -2.28 -0.66
CA LYS A 4 -11.22 -1.70 -1.99
C LYS A 4 -10.91 -0.21 -1.88
N ALA A 5 -10.03 0.28 -2.75
CA ALA A 5 -9.77 1.71 -2.84
C ALA A 5 -9.46 2.15 -4.28
N PHE A 6 -9.68 3.43 -4.55
CA PHE A 6 -9.28 4.09 -5.79
C PHE A 6 -8.21 5.13 -5.48
N PHE A 7 -7.07 5.07 -6.14
CA PHE A 7 -5.99 6.02 -5.88
C PHE A 7 -6.32 7.42 -6.41
N THR A 8 -5.79 8.43 -5.73
CA THR A 8 -5.66 9.79 -6.29
C THR A 8 -4.41 9.85 -7.19
N ASP A 9 -4.38 10.77 -8.16
CA ASP A 9 -3.19 11.00 -9.00
C ASP A 9 -1.96 11.37 -8.17
N LYS A 10 -2.19 12.16 -7.12
CA LYS A 10 -1.17 12.55 -6.14
C LYS A 10 -0.67 11.33 -5.36
N GLY A 11 -1.56 10.43 -4.97
CA GLY A 11 -1.26 9.17 -4.31
C GLY A 11 -0.38 8.27 -5.16
N VAL A 12 -0.77 8.04 -6.42
CA VAL A 12 0.03 7.29 -7.40
C VAL A 12 1.41 7.93 -7.56
N THR A 13 1.48 9.22 -7.83
CA THR A 13 2.75 9.94 -8.02
C THR A 13 3.65 9.89 -6.78
N THR A 14 3.06 9.99 -5.58
CA THR A 14 3.78 9.92 -4.31
C THR A 14 4.38 8.54 -4.10
N LEU A 15 3.59 7.48 -4.34
CA LEU A 15 4.05 6.11 -4.20
C LEU A 15 5.09 5.74 -5.27
N GLU A 16 4.81 6.02 -6.54
CA GLU A 16 5.63 5.62 -7.69
C GLU A 16 6.98 6.34 -7.74
N LYS A 17 7.00 7.67 -7.66
CA LYS A 17 8.24 8.46 -7.89
C LYS A 17 9.09 8.61 -6.65
N LYS A 18 8.47 8.64 -5.47
CA LYS A 18 9.14 9.07 -4.24
C LYS A 18 9.26 7.94 -3.25
N PHE A 19 8.13 7.37 -2.84
CA PHE A 19 8.09 6.50 -1.68
C PHE A 19 8.60 5.08 -1.99
N VAL A 20 8.00 4.36 -2.93
CA VAL A 20 8.35 2.96 -3.20
C VAL A 20 9.83 2.81 -3.57
N PRO A 21 10.42 3.61 -4.48
CA PRO A 21 11.84 3.49 -4.82
C PRO A 21 12.79 3.75 -3.63
N ALA A 22 12.41 4.60 -2.69
CA ALA A 22 13.19 4.85 -1.49
C ALA A 22 13.04 3.72 -0.47
N PHE A 23 11.82 3.22 -0.29
CA PHE A 23 11.49 2.19 0.69
C PHE A 23 12.08 0.82 0.29
N GLU A 24 12.14 0.54 -1.01
CA GLU A 24 12.78 -0.67 -1.57
C GLU A 24 14.28 -0.80 -1.24
N LYS A 25 14.95 0.30 -0.91
CA LYS A 25 16.37 0.26 -0.49
C LYS A 25 16.54 -0.42 0.87
N ILE A 26 15.48 -0.50 1.67
CA ILE A 26 15.48 -1.11 3.01
C ILE A 26 15.09 -2.59 2.93
N GLY A 27 14.13 -2.93 2.07
CA GLY A 27 13.75 -4.32 1.83
C GLY A 27 12.80 -4.47 0.66
N LYS A 28 12.71 -5.67 0.08
CA LYS A 28 11.83 -5.95 -1.06
C LYS A 28 10.39 -6.23 -0.67
N THR A 29 10.18 -6.79 0.52
CA THR A 29 8.85 -7.09 1.07
C THR A 29 8.63 -6.28 2.33
N CYS A 30 7.46 -5.65 2.45
CA CYS A 30 7.06 -4.93 3.66
C CYS A 30 5.73 -5.47 4.20
N TYR A 31 5.44 -5.17 5.46
CA TYR A 31 4.11 -5.35 6.04
C TYR A 31 3.29 -4.11 5.78
N VAL A 32 2.09 -4.30 5.26
CA VAL A 32 1.07 -3.25 5.11
C VAL A 32 0.04 -3.44 6.20
N TYR A 33 -0.27 -2.35 6.90
CA TYR A 33 -1.30 -2.28 7.91
C TYR A 33 -2.31 -1.19 7.57
N LEU A 34 -3.53 -1.63 7.31
CA LEU A 34 -4.66 -0.79 6.94
C LEU A 34 -5.56 -0.58 8.16
N THR A 35 -5.95 0.66 8.38
CA THR A 35 -6.97 1.08 9.34
C THR A 35 -8.01 1.93 8.64
N ARG A 36 -9.06 2.39 9.33
CA ARG A 36 -10.04 3.30 8.72
C ARG A 36 -9.47 4.64 8.27
N THR A 37 -8.31 5.06 8.78
CA THR A 37 -7.78 6.42 8.57
C THR A 37 -6.37 6.44 7.99
N HIS A 38 -5.62 5.34 8.11
CA HIS A 38 -4.22 5.28 7.72
C HIS A 38 -3.85 3.98 7.01
N VAL A 39 -2.88 4.12 6.11
CA VAL A 39 -2.07 3.04 5.55
C VAL A 39 -0.67 3.15 6.12
N THR A 40 -0.20 2.08 6.76
CA THR A 40 1.16 2.02 7.32
C THR A 40 1.94 0.91 6.62
N LEU A 41 3.15 1.22 6.14
CA LEU A 41 4.09 0.25 5.57
C LEU A 41 5.31 0.11 6.49
N MET A 42 5.73 -1.12 6.72
CA MET A 42 6.73 -1.42 7.75
C MET A 42 7.75 -2.46 7.27
N HIS A 43 9.03 -2.17 7.50
CA HIS A 43 10.12 -3.15 7.42
C HIS A 43 10.65 -3.46 8.81
N ASN A 44 10.97 -4.74 9.04
CA ASN A 44 11.61 -5.25 10.26
C ASN A 44 10.89 -4.90 11.58
N ALA A 45 9.61 -4.52 11.55
CA ALA A 45 8.85 -4.17 12.75
C ALA A 45 8.67 -5.35 13.74
N VAL A 46 8.93 -6.59 13.29
CA VAL A 46 8.80 -7.81 14.10
C VAL A 46 10.17 -8.34 14.58
N ASN A 47 11.28 -7.87 13.99
CA ASN A 47 12.64 -8.31 14.34
C ASN A 47 13.43 -7.13 14.91
N ALA A 48 13.90 -7.26 16.16
CA ALA A 48 14.47 -6.14 16.93
C ALA A 48 15.95 -5.83 16.62
N ASP A 49 16.67 -6.72 15.94
CA ASP A 49 18.13 -6.66 15.83
C ASP A 49 18.65 -5.87 14.60
N GLY A 50 17.80 -5.07 13.96
CA GLY A 50 18.15 -4.37 12.73
C GLY A 50 17.41 -3.06 12.49
N VAL A 51 17.72 -2.41 11.36
CA VAL A 51 17.08 -1.14 10.97
C VAL A 51 15.59 -1.36 10.72
N GLN A 52 14.76 -0.60 11.43
CA GLN A 52 13.32 -0.55 11.23
C GLN A 52 12.94 0.69 10.42
N ALA A 53 11.97 0.53 9.53
CA ALA A 53 11.43 1.65 8.77
C ALA A 53 9.91 1.58 8.76
N ILE A 54 9.27 2.68 9.14
CA ILE A 54 7.82 2.81 9.21
C ILE A 54 7.43 4.05 8.42
N ALA A 55 6.53 3.89 7.48
CA ALA A 55 5.93 4.99 6.75
C ALA A 55 4.41 4.92 6.90
N GLN A 56 3.82 6.03 7.33
CA GLN A 56 2.39 6.13 7.57
C GLN A 56 1.80 7.27 6.74
N PHE A 57 0.70 6.96 6.05
CA PHE A 57 -0.05 7.90 5.24
C PHE A 57 -1.49 7.98 5.75
N LYS A 58 -2.06 9.19 5.76
CA LYS A 58 -3.52 9.33 5.82
C LYS A 58 -4.12 8.71 4.57
N GLU A 59 -5.21 7.98 4.70
CA GLU A 59 -5.85 7.31 3.56
C GLU A 59 -6.24 8.31 2.46
N ALA A 60 -6.77 9.47 2.83
CA ALA A 60 -7.20 10.52 1.90
C ALA A 60 -6.06 11.16 1.09
N LEU A 61 -4.79 10.94 1.46
CA LEU A 61 -3.67 11.32 0.60
C LEU A 61 -3.51 10.35 -0.57
N LEU A 62 -3.75 9.06 -0.31
CA LEU A 62 -3.53 7.98 -1.25
C LEU A 62 -4.77 7.70 -2.10
N PHE A 63 -5.98 7.86 -1.55
CA PHE A 63 -7.21 7.38 -2.16
C PHE A 63 -8.34 8.42 -2.23
N ASP A 64 -9.14 8.35 -3.30
CA ASP A 64 -10.41 9.09 -3.50
C ASP A 64 -11.59 8.40 -2.81
N ASP A 65 -11.60 7.06 -2.80
CA ASP A 65 -12.60 6.21 -2.14
C ASP A 65 -11.83 5.09 -1.47
N TYR A 66 -12.05 4.91 -0.16
CA TYR A 66 -11.35 3.95 0.68
C TYR A 66 -12.36 3.17 1.52
N ARG A 67 -12.48 1.86 1.22
CA ARG A 67 -13.43 0.97 1.88
C ARG A 67 -12.71 -0.21 2.49
N ILE A 68 -12.84 -0.34 3.80
CA ILE A 68 -12.27 -1.43 4.59
C ILE A 68 -13.37 -2.08 5.44
N SER A 69 -13.34 -3.40 5.54
CA SER A 69 -14.18 -4.18 6.46
C SER A 69 -13.44 -5.42 6.96
N SER A 70 -13.31 -5.55 8.28
CA SER A 70 -12.63 -6.66 8.95
C SER A 70 -13.25 -6.94 10.31
N GLN A 71 -13.29 -8.22 10.72
CA GLN A 71 -13.73 -8.60 12.07
C GLN A 71 -12.76 -8.14 13.16
N ASN A 72 -11.54 -7.74 12.79
CA ASN A 72 -10.55 -7.18 13.71
C ASN A 72 -10.63 -5.64 13.72
N GLU A 73 -11.77 -5.09 14.14
CA GLU A 73 -12.00 -3.63 14.24
C GLU A 73 -11.65 -2.86 12.95
N ASP A 74 -11.96 -3.42 11.77
CA ASP A 74 -11.58 -2.87 10.46
C ASP A 74 -10.07 -2.63 10.27
N ARG A 75 -9.26 -3.48 10.89
CA ARG A 75 -7.81 -3.53 10.72
C ARG A 75 -7.45 -4.75 9.88
N ILE A 76 -6.56 -4.53 8.90
CA ILE A 76 -6.08 -5.58 8.00
C ILE A 76 -4.56 -5.47 7.90
N ALA A 77 -3.86 -6.59 8.09
CA ALA A 77 -2.42 -6.69 7.89
C ALA A 77 -2.13 -7.72 6.78
N PHE A 78 -1.18 -7.42 5.89
CA PHE A 78 -0.68 -8.35 4.87
C PHE A 78 0.74 -7.97 4.45
N THR A 79 1.43 -8.86 3.74
CA THR A 79 2.74 -8.57 3.16
C THR A 79 2.61 -8.14 1.70
N LEU A 80 3.50 -7.24 1.26
CA LEU A 80 3.51 -6.72 -0.10
C LEU A 80 4.93 -6.70 -0.66
N ASP A 81 5.11 -7.26 -1.86
CA ASP A 81 6.32 -7.08 -2.66
C ASP A 81 6.29 -5.70 -3.32
N LEU A 82 7.26 -4.87 -2.95
CA LEU A 82 7.36 -3.49 -3.42
C LEU A 82 7.73 -3.39 -4.90
N ASN A 83 8.43 -4.37 -5.48
CA ASN A 83 8.69 -4.37 -6.92
C ASN A 83 7.38 -4.58 -7.69
N LEU A 84 6.50 -5.48 -7.20
CA LEU A 84 5.20 -5.72 -7.82
C LEU A 84 4.31 -4.48 -7.72
N LEU A 85 4.31 -3.81 -6.56
CA LEU A 85 3.62 -2.54 -6.40
C LEU A 85 4.16 -1.48 -7.38
N LEU A 86 5.47 -1.30 -7.45
CA LEU A 86 6.09 -0.29 -8.32
C LEU A 86 5.75 -0.52 -9.79
N ARG A 87 5.80 -1.78 -10.25
CA ARG A 87 5.42 -2.15 -11.62
C ARG A 87 3.95 -1.81 -11.91
N ALA A 88 3.04 -2.13 -10.99
CA ALA A 88 1.62 -1.82 -11.14
C ALA A 88 1.37 -0.30 -11.21
N LEU A 89 2.04 0.48 -10.35
CA LEU A 89 1.94 1.95 -10.34
C LEU A 89 2.51 2.58 -11.63
N LYS A 90 3.64 2.07 -12.14
CA LYS A 90 4.21 2.57 -13.40
C LYS A 90 3.29 2.29 -14.58
N SER A 91 2.69 1.10 -14.62
CA SER A 91 1.72 0.73 -15.66
C SER A 91 0.48 1.63 -15.65
N SER A 92 0.03 2.07 -14.47
CA SER A 92 -1.13 2.97 -14.40
C SER A 92 -0.82 4.38 -14.91
N VAL A 93 0.38 4.89 -14.65
CA VAL A 93 0.80 6.23 -15.14
C VAL A 93 0.87 6.27 -16.67
N SER A 94 1.17 5.14 -17.33
CA SER A 94 1.16 5.05 -18.80
C SER A 94 -0.23 4.92 -19.43
N MET A 95 -1.28 4.73 -18.63
CA MET A 95 -2.66 4.59 -19.10
C MET A 95 -3.42 5.88 -18.82
N ASP A 96 -3.61 6.71 -19.84
CA ASP A 96 -4.28 8.00 -19.70
C ASP A 96 -5.79 7.80 -19.49
N GLY A 97 -6.35 8.32 -18.38
CA GLY A 97 -7.79 8.43 -18.16
C GLY A 97 -8.48 7.43 -17.21
N ASP A 98 -7.82 6.35 -16.77
CA ASP A 98 -8.45 5.35 -15.89
C ASP A 98 -8.07 5.52 -14.41
N LYS A 99 -9.07 5.55 -13.51
CA LYS A 99 -8.82 5.55 -12.06
C LYS A 99 -8.22 4.21 -11.62
N LEU A 100 -7.01 4.24 -11.05
CA LEU A 100 -6.35 3.04 -10.53
C LEU A 100 -7.09 2.51 -9.29
N GLN A 101 -7.60 1.28 -9.39
CA GLN A 101 -8.27 0.59 -8.28
C GLN A 101 -7.38 -0.50 -7.68
N ILE A 102 -7.33 -0.57 -6.36
CA ILE A 102 -6.74 -1.69 -5.60
C ILE A 102 -7.82 -2.40 -4.78
N LYS A 103 -7.74 -3.73 -4.69
CA LYS A 103 -8.62 -4.54 -3.85
C LYS A 103 -7.88 -5.75 -3.30
N LEU A 104 -8.26 -6.21 -2.11
CA LEU A 104 -7.84 -7.52 -1.61
C LEU A 104 -8.78 -8.59 -2.17
N GLY A 105 -8.23 -9.53 -2.94
CA GLY A 105 -8.90 -10.74 -3.41
C GLY A 105 -8.46 -11.97 -2.63
N ARG A 106 -9.27 -13.02 -2.63
CA ARG A 106 -8.83 -14.36 -2.20
C ARG A 106 -8.10 -15.01 -3.38
N SER A 107 -6.91 -15.56 -3.13
CA SER A 107 -6.30 -16.48 -4.08
C SER A 107 -7.12 -17.77 -4.06
N ALA A 108 -7.53 -18.28 -5.22
CA ALA A 108 -8.00 -19.65 -5.31
C ALA A 108 -6.77 -20.54 -5.14
N SER A 109 -6.74 -21.32 -4.06
CA SER A 109 -5.77 -22.38 -3.82
C SER A 109 -6.49 -23.71 -4.01
#